data_AF-A0A839T750-F1
#
_entry.id   AF-A0A839T750-F1
#
_cell.length_a   1.000
_cell.length_b   1.000
_cell.length_c   1.000
_cell.angle_alpha   90.00
_cell.angle_beta   90.00
_cell.angle_gamma   90.00
#
_symmetry.space_group_name_H-M   'P 1'
#
loop_
_entity.id
_entity.type
_entity.pdbx_description
1 polymer ?
#
loop_
_entity_poly.entity_id
_entity_poly.type
_entity_poly.pdbx_seq_one_letter_code
_entity_poly.pdbx_strand_id
1 'polypeptide(L)'
;QMSNAQRTGRRLTCGDLEFYNSGQRTFGDLMRGADDFQRVQYLIQISHENPQQLQQALFQVWVHDETGATAIVPDGYELENDGNVCVAKSTSGPFQLLIWGARTPHLFDVQWRSQEFEQRVVGSQIPYQFGWQIDPALTTFVMMPNGAMLPGPQHRPNGLVFNRKGFILAKKAMPFPGAPVPLAHSFHTLVAPSGNFLGIAALNDEIDVNLQQCITQQLSGPQCSGAYTHLHEWTRFVLATQLSTFPAL
;
A
#
# COMPACT_ATOMS: atom_id res chain seq x y z
N GLN A 1 18.65 -21.96 14.47
CA GLN A 1 18.13 -21.31 15.67
C GLN A 1 17.82 -19.86 15.30
N MET A 2 16.56 -19.54 15.01
CA MET A 2 16.14 -18.19 14.63
C MET A 2 15.92 -17.38 15.92
N SER A 3 16.53 -16.20 16.00
CA SER A 3 16.42 -15.30 17.14
C SER A 3 14.99 -14.79 17.30
N ASN A 4 14.47 -14.87 18.53
CA ASN A 4 13.28 -14.14 18.98
C ASN A 4 13.45 -12.64 18.69
N ALA A 5 12.98 -12.18 17.53
CA ALA A 5 12.65 -10.78 17.36
C ALA A 5 11.55 -10.45 18.37
N GLN A 6 11.83 -9.50 19.26
CA GLN A 6 10.95 -9.16 20.36
C GLN A 6 9.54 -8.84 19.84
N ARG A 7 8.57 -9.71 20.14
CA ARG A 7 7.15 -9.30 20.19
C ARG A 7 7.11 -8.11 21.15
N THR A 8 6.82 -6.92 20.63
CA THR A 8 6.70 -5.73 21.49
C THR A 8 5.39 -5.74 22.28
N GLY A 9 4.56 -6.78 22.11
CA GLY A 9 3.34 -7.03 22.90
C GLY A 9 2.18 -6.11 22.56
N ARG A 10 2.39 -5.05 21.77
CA ARG A 10 1.33 -4.16 21.29
C ARG A 10 0.42 -4.93 20.36
N ARG A 11 -0.89 -4.87 20.64
CA ARG A 11 -1.96 -5.46 19.84
C ARG A 11 -2.91 -4.38 19.37
N LEU A 12 -3.42 -4.52 18.16
CA LEU A 12 -4.42 -3.64 17.57
C LEU A 12 -5.45 -4.48 16.81
N THR A 13 -6.69 -4.03 16.80
CA THR A 13 -7.78 -4.68 16.09
C THR A 13 -8.16 -3.82 14.89
N CYS A 14 -7.92 -4.34 13.69
CA CYS A 14 -8.19 -3.65 12.44
C CYS A 14 -9.32 -4.37 11.71
N GLY A 15 -10.55 -3.92 11.91
CA GLY A 15 -11.76 -4.63 11.50
C GLY A 15 -12.04 -5.81 12.43
N ASP A 16 -12.12 -7.02 11.87
CA ASP A 16 -12.34 -8.25 12.64
C ASP A 16 -11.04 -8.97 13.03
N LEU A 17 -9.87 -8.44 12.62
CA LEU A 17 -8.58 -9.12 12.78
C LEU A 17 -7.73 -8.44 13.87
N GLU A 18 -7.17 -9.24 14.78
CA GLU A 18 -6.22 -8.78 15.80
C GLU A 18 -4.76 -8.97 15.33
N PHE A 19 -4.04 -7.88 15.22
CA PHE A 19 -2.63 -7.86 14.86
C PHE A 19 -1.76 -7.63 16.09
N TYR A 20 -0.61 -8.28 16.16
CA TYR A 20 0.45 -7.95 17.10
C TYR A 20 1.66 -7.35 16.39
N ASN A 21 2.33 -6.42 17.05
CA ASN A 21 3.59 -5.86 16.55
C ASN A 21 4.75 -6.85 16.82
N SER A 22 5.33 -7.36 15.74
CA SER A 22 6.46 -8.30 15.73
C SER A 22 7.84 -7.61 15.72
N GLY A 23 7.85 -6.28 15.80
CA GLY A 23 9.02 -5.43 15.81
C GLY A 23 9.29 -4.75 14.47
N GLN A 24 10.44 -4.09 14.39
CA GLN A 24 10.91 -3.46 13.17
C GLN A 24 11.77 -4.41 12.34
N ARG A 25 11.79 -4.21 11.03
CA ARG A 25 12.68 -4.87 10.06
C ARG A 25 13.21 -3.84 9.08
N THR A 26 14.42 -4.05 8.58
CA THR A 26 14.91 -3.24 7.48
C THR A 26 14.20 -3.64 6.19
N PHE A 27 14.15 -2.73 5.22
CA PHE A 27 13.70 -3.04 3.87
C PHE A 27 14.45 -4.24 3.29
N GLY A 28 15.77 -4.29 3.47
CA GLY A 28 16.59 -5.40 3.00
C GLY A 28 16.19 -6.75 3.60
N ASP A 29 15.79 -6.77 4.87
CA ASP A 29 15.27 -7.98 5.52
C ASP A 29 13.94 -8.42 4.90
N LEU A 30 13.00 -7.48 4.74
CA LEU A 30 11.69 -7.75 4.15
C LEU A 30 11.80 -8.22 2.70
N MET A 31 12.75 -7.67 1.95
CA MET A 31 12.99 -8.04 0.56
C MET A 31 13.47 -9.48 0.36
N ARG A 32 14.06 -10.11 1.38
CA ARG A 32 14.42 -11.54 1.31
C ARG A 32 13.19 -12.45 1.30
N GLY A 33 12.06 -11.99 1.84
CA GLY A 33 10.78 -12.69 1.83
C GLY A 33 9.82 -12.26 0.70
N ALA A 34 10.23 -11.28 -0.12
CA ALA A 34 9.39 -10.75 -1.20
C ALA A 34 9.19 -11.79 -2.31
N ASP A 35 7.94 -12.14 -2.58
CA ASP A 35 7.58 -13.09 -3.64
C ASP A 35 7.54 -12.44 -5.04
N ASP A 36 7.45 -11.11 -5.09
CA ASP A 36 7.39 -10.30 -6.30
C ASP A 36 8.51 -9.25 -6.29
N PHE A 37 9.75 -9.74 -6.25
CA PHE A 37 10.96 -8.92 -6.24
C PHE A 37 11.00 -7.96 -7.43
N GLN A 38 10.59 -8.42 -8.61
CA GLN A 38 10.60 -7.61 -9.84
C GLN A 38 9.69 -6.39 -9.71
N ARG A 39 8.49 -6.56 -9.15
CA ARG A 39 7.59 -5.42 -8.89
C ARG A 39 8.19 -4.44 -7.91
N VAL A 40 8.76 -4.93 -6.81
CA VAL A 40 9.38 -4.02 -5.83
C VAL A 40 10.56 -3.26 -6.45
N GLN A 41 11.41 -3.92 -7.23
CA GLN A 41 12.49 -3.24 -7.97
C GLN A 41 11.96 -2.17 -8.93
N TYR A 42 10.86 -2.47 -9.64
CA TYR A 42 10.20 -1.49 -10.50
C TYR A 42 9.69 -0.27 -9.71
N LEU A 43 9.07 -0.49 -8.54
CA LEU A 43 8.61 0.60 -7.67
C LEU A 43 9.77 1.48 -7.18
N ILE A 44 10.89 0.86 -6.79
CA ILE A 44 12.11 1.60 -6.42
C ILE A 44 12.62 2.41 -7.61
N GLN A 45 12.65 1.83 -8.81
CA GLN A 45 13.14 2.51 -10.01
C GLN A 45 12.31 3.76 -10.33
N ILE A 46 10.98 3.67 -10.30
CA ILE A 46 10.11 4.82 -10.61
C ILE A 46 10.02 5.85 -9.48
N SER A 47 10.43 5.49 -8.27
CA SER A 47 10.46 6.40 -7.11
C SER A 47 11.67 7.33 -7.05
N HIS A 48 12.70 7.08 -7.85
CA HIS A 48 13.99 7.77 -7.76
C HIS A 48 14.66 7.69 -6.37
N GLU A 49 14.23 6.78 -5.50
CA GLU A 49 14.92 6.48 -4.24
C GLU A 49 16.31 5.91 -4.50
N ASN A 50 17.27 6.28 -3.64
CA ASN A 50 18.58 5.64 -3.61
C ASN A 50 18.40 4.22 -3.03
N PRO A 51 18.66 3.15 -3.81
CA PRO A 51 18.41 1.79 -3.33
C PRO A 51 19.23 1.44 -2.08
N GLN A 52 20.47 1.93 -1.98
CA GLN A 52 21.35 1.68 -0.83
C GLN A 52 20.82 2.32 0.46
N GLN A 53 20.24 3.52 0.37
CA GLN A 53 19.58 4.16 1.52
C GLN A 53 18.30 3.41 1.90
N LEU A 54 17.50 3.04 0.91
CA LEU A 54 16.25 2.32 1.14
C LEU A 54 16.49 0.96 1.79
N GLN A 55 17.57 0.23 1.47
CA GLN A 55 17.92 -1.04 2.13
C GLN A 55 17.93 -0.95 3.66
N GLN A 56 18.32 0.20 4.22
CA GLN A 56 18.41 0.43 5.66
C GLN A 56 17.13 1.04 6.26
N ALA A 57 16.16 1.44 5.43
CA ALA A 57 14.90 2.00 5.91
C ALA A 57 14.16 0.96 6.76
N LEU A 58 13.65 1.40 7.91
CA LEU A 58 12.93 0.55 8.85
C LEU A 58 11.43 0.55 8.56
N PHE A 59 10.81 -0.59 8.83
CA PHE A 59 9.38 -0.79 8.78
C PHE A 59 8.93 -1.59 9.99
N GLN A 60 7.81 -1.22 10.60
CA GLN A 60 7.13 -1.99 11.62
C GLN A 60 6.32 -3.11 10.97
N VAL A 61 6.38 -4.30 11.56
CA VAL A 61 5.72 -5.49 11.04
C VAL A 61 4.61 -5.93 12.00
N TRP A 62 3.38 -5.82 11.54
CA TRP A 62 2.18 -6.27 12.24
C TRP A 62 1.72 -7.60 11.68
N VAL A 63 1.44 -8.56 12.55
CA VAL A 63 1.10 -9.94 12.15
C VAL A 63 -0.22 -10.35 12.77
N HIS A 64 -1.12 -10.89 11.95
CA HIS A 64 -2.34 -11.51 12.41
C HIS A 64 -2.04 -12.91 12.98
N ASP A 65 -2.33 -13.15 14.26
CA ASP A 65 -1.93 -14.37 14.99
C ASP A 65 -2.45 -15.67 14.31
N GLU A 66 -3.67 -15.66 13.76
CA GLU A 66 -4.29 -16.89 13.22
C GLU A 66 -3.78 -17.28 11.83
N THR A 67 -3.46 -16.30 10.97
CA THR A 67 -3.13 -16.56 9.55
C THR A 67 -1.71 -16.23 9.16
N GLY A 68 -0.98 -15.50 10.00
CA GLY A 68 0.33 -14.93 9.63
C GLY A 68 0.24 -13.82 8.57
N ALA A 69 -0.96 -13.31 8.26
CA ALA A 69 -1.13 -12.16 7.39
C ALA A 69 -0.39 -10.96 7.97
N THR A 70 0.30 -10.20 7.13
CA THR A 70 1.15 -9.10 7.58
C THR A 70 0.59 -7.76 7.13
N ALA A 71 0.73 -6.76 7.98
CA ALA A 71 0.60 -5.37 7.61
C ALA A 71 1.91 -4.65 7.97
N ILE A 72 2.48 -3.98 6.99
CA ILE A 72 3.76 -3.29 7.11
C ILE A 72 3.47 -1.81 7.23
N VAL A 73 4.12 -1.13 8.16
CA VAL A 73 4.00 0.32 8.37
C VAL A 73 5.39 0.93 8.29
N PRO A 74 5.64 2.00 7.52
CA PRO A 74 6.96 2.63 7.53
C PRO A 74 7.32 3.11 8.94
N ASP A 75 8.60 3.06 9.29
CA ASP A 75 9.03 3.56 10.58
C ASP A 75 8.84 5.07 10.70
N GLY A 76 8.66 5.54 11.94
CA GLY A 76 8.32 6.93 12.25
C GLY A 76 6.83 7.26 12.16
N TYR A 77 5.98 6.32 11.72
CA TYR A 77 4.53 6.47 11.74
C TYR A 77 3.90 5.51 12.76
N GLU A 78 3.05 6.05 13.62
CA GLU A 78 2.30 5.26 14.58
C GLU A 78 1.04 4.69 13.92
N LEU A 79 0.82 3.39 14.12
CA LEU A 79 -0.44 2.75 13.75
C LEU A 79 -1.40 2.84 14.92
N GLU A 80 -2.57 3.42 14.69
CA GLU A 80 -3.60 3.66 15.69
C GLU A 80 -4.95 3.09 15.22
N ASN A 81 -5.85 2.79 16.15
CA ASN A 81 -7.23 2.44 15.82
C ASN A 81 -8.03 3.71 15.50
N ASP A 82 -8.72 3.74 14.36
CA ASP A 82 -9.66 4.78 13.96
C ASP A 82 -11.01 4.10 13.64
N GLY A 83 -11.88 4.01 14.64
CA GLY A 83 -13.14 3.27 14.53
C GLY A 83 -12.91 1.77 14.31
N ASN A 84 -13.30 1.25 13.14
CA ASN A 84 -13.14 -0.15 12.75
C ASN A 84 -11.94 -0.40 11.83
N VAL A 85 -11.06 0.58 11.63
CA VAL A 85 -9.85 0.44 10.82
C VAL A 85 -8.62 0.80 11.66
N CYS A 86 -7.45 0.39 11.22
CA CYS A 86 -6.19 0.93 11.74
C CYS A 86 -5.58 1.89 10.72
N VAL A 87 -5.07 3.02 11.20
CA VAL A 87 -4.52 4.07 10.35
C VAL A 87 -3.16 4.51 10.86
N ALA A 88 -2.19 4.64 9.95
CA ALA A 88 -0.96 5.36 10.19
C ALA A 88 -0.95 6.62 9.33
N LYS A 89 -0.93 7.80 9.96
CA LYS A 89 -0.99 9.09 9.27
C LYS A 89 0.40 9.71 9.23
N SER A 90 0.75 10.28 8.08
CA SER A 90 1.95 11.10 7.98
C SER A 90 1.82 12.35 8.85
N THR A 91 2.93 12.76 9.47
CA THR A 91 3.03 14.02 10.22
C THR A 91 3.56 15.17 9.37
N SER A 92 4.17 14.88 8.21
CA SER A 92 4.84 15.82 7.32
C SER A 92 4.13 16.02 5.98
N GLY A 93 3.20 15.15 5.63
CA GLY A 93 2.60 15.11 4.30
C GLY A 93 1.17 14.56 4.26
N PRO A 94 0.56 14.53 3.08
CA PRO A 94 -0.84 14.14 2.86
C PRO A 94 -1.06 12.61 2.85
N PHE A 95 -0.14 11.83 3.44
CA PHE A 95 -0.12 10.38 3.31
C PHE A 95 -0.81 9.67 4.46
N GLN A 96 -1.49 8.58 4.14
CA GLN A 96 -2.11 7.71 5.12
C GLN A 96 -1.93 6.25 4.70
N LEU A 97 -1.77 5.36 5.67
CA LEU A 97 -1.85 3.92 5.48
C LEU A 97 -3.08 3.41 6.22
N LEU A 98 -4.00 2.78 5.51
CA LEU A 98 -5.21 2.17 6.07
C LEU A 98 -5.05 0.66 6.08
N ILE A 99 -5.46 0.03 7.17
CA ILE A 99 -5.47 -1.42 7.34
C ILE A 99 -6.86 -1.82 7.85
N TRP A 100 -7.45 -2.81 7.18
CA TRP A 100 -8.72 -3.39 7.60
C TRP A 100 -8.76 -4.87 7.24
N GLY A 101 -9.25 -5.69 8.16
CA GLY A 101 -9.41 -7.11 7.93
C GLY A 101 -10.80 -7.60 8.28
N ALA A 102 -11.20 -8.71 7.67
CA ALA A 102 -12.46 -9.37 7.92
C ALA A 102 -12.29 -10.88 7.86
N ARG A 103 -13.11 -11.61 8.62
CA ARG A 103 -13.20 -13.07 8.48
C ARG A 103 -14.02 -13.41 7.23
N THR A 104 -13.53 -14.37 6.44
CA THR A 104 -14.14 -14.84 5.18
C THR A 104 -14.07 -16.37 5.09
N PRO A 105 -14.91 -17.09 5.86
CA PRO A 105 -14.88 -18.56 5.88
C PRO A 105 -15.17 -19.18 4.51
N HIS A 106 -15.80 -18.43 3.59
CA HIS A 106 -16.06 -18.85 2.22
C HIS A 106 -15.31 -17.99 1.21
N LEU A 107 -14.74 -18.63 0.19
CA LEU A 107 -13.99 -17.94 -0.87
C LEU A 107 -14.83 -16.90 -1.63
N PHE A 108 -16.15 -17.13 -1.74
CA PHE A 108 -17.05 -16.19 -2.40
C PHE A 108 -17.13 -14.84 -1.66
N ASP A 109 -16.96 -14.84 -0.34
CA ASP A 109 -17.03 -13.63 0.49
C ASP A 109 -15.81 -12.72 0.26
N VAL A 110 -14.69 -13.26 -0.21
CA VAL A 110 -13.45 -12.49 -0.46
C VAL A 110 -13.70 -11.35 -1.44
N GLN A 111 -14.46 -11.61 -2.51
CA GLN A 111 -14.79 -10.57 -3.48
C GLN A 111 -15.70 -9.50 -2.88
N TRP A 112 -16.65 -9.90 -2.04
CA TRP A 112 -17.51 -8.95 -1.32
C TRP A 112 -16.72 -8.09 -0.34
N ARG A 113 -15.81 -8.69 0.46
CA ARG A 113 -14.93 -7.95 1.38
C ARG A 113 -13.95 -7.02 0.67
N SER A 114 -13.46 -7.44 -0.49
CA SER A 114 -12.68 -6.60 -1.39
C SER A 114 -13.46 -5.35 -1.82
N GLN A 115 -14.71 -5.50 -2.26
CA GLN A 115 -15.57 -4.36 -2.63
C GLN A 115 -15.92 -3.49 -1.42
N GLU A 116 -16.20 -4.09 -0.27
CA GLU A 116 -16.47 -3.38 0.98
C GLU A 116 -15.28 -2.53 1.40
N PHE A 117 -14.06 -3.09 1.36
CA PHE A 117 -12.84 -2.36 1.63
C PHE A 117 -12.67 -1.16 0.69
N GLU A 118 -12.85 -1.36 -0.61
CA GLU A 118 -12.65 -0.29 -1.59
C GLU A 118 -13.71 0.81 -1.48
N GLN A 119 -14.98 0.45 -1.34
CA GLN A 119 -16.09 1.41 -1.41
C GLN A 119 -16.41 2.05 -0.07
N ARG A 120 -16.33 1.29 1.04
CA ARG A 120 -16.76 1.76 2.35
C ARG A 120 -15.60 2.14 3.24
N VAL A 121 -14.52 1.36 3.24
CA VAL A 121 -13.35 1.68 4.06
C VAL A 121 -12.55 2.79 3.38
N VAL A 122 -11.95 2.51 2.22
CA VAL A 122 -11.15 3.48 1.49
C VAL A 122 -12.00 4.63 0.96
N GLY A 123 -13.16 4.34 0.35
CA GLY A 123 -14.06 5.36 -0.18
C GLY A 123 -14.55 6.36 0.87
N SER A 124 -14.64 5.98 2.16
CA SER A 124 -14.97 6.95 3.23
C SER A 124 -13.86 7.97 3.49
N GLN A 125 -12.61 7.59 3.22
CA GLN A 125 -11.42 8.44 3.40
C GLN A 125 -11.13 9.28 2.15
N ILE A 126 -11.74 8.92 1.02
CA ILE A 126 -11.56 9.54 -0.29
C ILE A 126 -12.94 9.91 -0.85
N PRO A 127 -13.51 11.08 -0.50
CA PRO A 127 -14.90 11.44 -0.83
C PRO A 127 -15.13 11.83 -2.30
N TYR A 128 -14.10 11.77 -3.14
CA TYR A 128 -14.12 12.17 -4.55
C TYR A 128 -14.14 10.95 -5.48
N GLN A 129 -14.23 11.16 -6.80
CA GLN A 129 -14.52 10.10 -7.79
C GLN A 129 -13.49 8.96 -7.76
N PHE A 130 -13.75 7.97 -6.92
CA PHE A 130 -12.87 6.83 -6.69
C PHE A 130 -12.78 5.98 -7.97
N GLY A 131 -11.56 5.64 -8.37
CA GLY A 131 -11.29 4.74 -9.49
C GLY A 131 -11.43 5.36 -10.90
N TRP A 132 -11.39 6.69 -11.03
CA TRP A 132 -11.50 7.35 -12.34
C TRP A 132 -10.40 6.95 -13.32
N GLN A 133 -9.16 6.84 -12.85
CA GLN A 133 -8.02 6.44 -13.68
C GLN A 133 -7.19 5.39 -12.96
N ILE A 134 -6.99 4.24 -13.61
CA ILE A 134 -6.10 3.19 -13.12
C ILE A 134 -4.65 3.65 -13.30
N ASP A 135 -3.85 3.53 -12.24
CA ASP A 135 -2.40 3.64 -12.36
C ASP A 135 -1.81 2.29 -12.79
N PRO A 136 -1.31 2.15 -14.03
CA PRO A 136 -0.71 0.91 -14.49
C PRO A 136 0.60 0.57 -13.77
N ALA A 137 1.32 1.56 -13.24
CA ALA A 137 2.56 1.36 -12.51
C ALA A 137 2.33 0.68 -11.16
N LEU A 138 1.15 0.87 -10.56
CA LEU A 138 0.78 0.30 -9.26
C LEU A 138 -0.25 -0.83 -9.35
N THR A 139 -0.98 -0.96 -10.46
CA THR A 139 -1.96 -2.04 -10.67
C THR A 139 -1.33 -3.34 -11.16
N THR A 140 -1.79 -4.47 -10.65
CA THR A 140 -1.47 -5.81 -11.16
C THR A 140 -2.39 -6.17 -12.30
N PHE A 141 -1.82 -6.59 -13.43
CA PHE A 141 -2.55 -7.06 -14.60
C PHE A 141 -2.33 -8.55 -14.82
N VAL A 142 -3.38 -9.23 -15.26
CA VAL A 142 -3.36 -10.65 -15.62
C VAL A 142 -3.76 -10.83 -17.07
N MET A 143 -3.17 -11.83 -17.72
CA MET A 143 -3.51 -12.20 -19.09
C MET A 143 -4.76 -13.07 -19.08
N MET A 144 -5.81 -12.58 -19.74
CA MET A 144 -7.06 -13.29 -19.93
C MET A 144 -6.91 -14.36 -21.03
N PRO A 145 -7.81 -15.36 -21.10
CA PRO A 145 -7.76 -16.41 -22.14
C PRO A 145 -7.82 -15.88 -23.58
N ASN A 146 -8.38 -14.70 -23.78
CA ASN A 146 -8.44 -14.02 -25.08
C ASN A 146 -7.19 -13.17 -25.40
N GLY A 147 -6.13 -13.25 -24.57
CA GLY A 147 -4.89 -12.48 -24.72
C GLY A 147 -4.94 -11.05 -24.20
N ALA A 148 -6.09 -10.56 -23.71
CA ALA A 148 -6.19 -9.23 -23.15
C ALA A 148 -5.54 -9.15 -21.76
N MET A 149 -4.82 -8.06 -21.47
CA MET A 149 -4.32 -7.76 -20.14
C MET A 149 -5.35 -6.91 -19.39
N LEU A 150 -5.89 -7.43 -18.28
CA LEU A 150 -6.85 -6.70 -17.44
C LEU A 150 -6.39 -6.68 -15.97
N PRO A 151 -6.76 -5.65 -15.20
CA PRO A 151 -6.55 -5.67 -13.75
C PRO A 151 -7.20 -6.91 -13.14
N GLY A 152 -6.47 -7.64 -12.30
CA GLY A 152 -6.99 -8.88 -11.74
C GLY A 152 -6.12 -9.50 -10.66
N PRO A 153 -6.69 -10.46 -9.91
CA PRO A 153 -5.99 -11.14 -8.83
C PRO A 153 -4.91 -12.08 -9.37
N GLN A 154 -3.83 -12.22 -8.61
CA GLN A 154 -2.79 -13.22 -8.81
C GLN A 154 -2.88 -14.31 -7.74
N HIS A 155 -2.51 -15.53 -8.15
CA HIS A 155 -2.51 -16.70 -7.29
C HIS A 155 -1.08 -17.15 -7.03
N ARG A 156 -0.77 -17.47 -5.77
CA ARG A 156 0.49 -18.08 -5.39
C ARG A 156 0.36 -19.60 -5.27
N PRO A 157 1.45 -20.36 -5.47
CA PRO A 157 1.46 -21.81 -5.27
C PRO A 157 1.06 -22.26 -3.86
N ASN A 158 1.25 -21.39 -2.85
CA ASN A 158 0.84 -21.65 -1.47
C ASN A 158 -0.67 -21.38 -1.22
N GLY A 159 -1.44 -21.05 -2.26
CA GLY A 159 -2.87 -20.78 -2.18
C GLY A 159 -3.24 -19.34 -1.82
N LEU A 160 -2.26 -18.46 -1.54
CA LEU A 160 -2.55 -17.05 -1.31
C LEU A 160 -3.05 -16.39 -2.59
N VAL A 161 -4.21 -15.74 -2.50
CA VAL A 161 -4.74 -14.86 -3.54
C VAL A 161 -4.49 -13.43 -3.12
N PHE A 162 -3.94 -12.64 -4.04
CA PHE A 162 -3.75 -11.21 -3.81
C PHE A 162 -4.13 -10.40 -5.05
N ASN A 163 -4.51 -9.15 -4.85
CA ASN A 163 -4.80 -8.21 -5.91
C ASN A 163 -4.24 -6.84 -5.54
N ARG A 164 -3.62 -6.16 -6.49
CA ARG A 164 -3.04 -4.84 -6.28
C ARG A 164 -3.64 -3.85 -7.26
N LYS A 165 -4.12 -2.72 -6.75
CA LYS A 165 -4.82 -1.72 -7.56
C LYS A 165 -4.30 -0.33 -7.21
N GLY A 166 -3.85 0.40 -8.22
CA GLY A 166 -3.47 1.80 -8.12
C GLY A 166 -4.49 2.68 -8.82
N PHE A 167 -4.80 3.83 -8.24
CA PHE A 167 -5.76 4.77 -8.79
C PHE A 167 -5.27 6.21 -8.66
N ILE A 168 -5.36 6.96 -9.75
CA ILE A 168 -5.25 8.42 -9.76
C ILE A 168 -6.66 9.00 -9.74
N LEU A 169 -6.88 9.95 -8.85
CA LEU A 169 -8.20 10.41 -8.45
C LEU A 169 -8.29 11.93 -8.59
N ALA A 170 -9.29 12.41 -9.32
CA ALA A 170 -9.61 13.83 -9.35
C ALA A 170 -10.36 14.23 -8.07
N LYS A 171 -9.82 15.15 -7.26
CA LYS A 171 -10.46 15.57 -6.01
C LYS A 171 -11.75 16.38 -6.21
N LYS A 172 -11.95 16.91 -7.41
CA LYS A 172 -13.14 17.66 -7.79
C LYS A 172 -13.42 17.47 -9.27
N ALA A 173 -14.67 17.71 -9.67
CA ALA A 173 -15.02 17.75 -11.08
C ALA A 173 -14.17 18.82 -11.81
N MET A 174 -13.73 18.50 -13.01
CA MET A 174 -13.02 19.46 -13.86
C MET A 174 -13.99 20.59 -14.24
N PRO A 175 -13.72 21.86 -13.87
CA PRO A 175 -14.66 22.95 -14.10
C PRO A 175 -14.79 23.31 -15.59
N PHE A 176 -13.70 23.16 -16.36
CA PHE A 176 -13.67 23.32 -17.82
C PHE A 176 -12.50 22.51 -18.41
N PRO A 177 -12.57 22.08 -19.69
CA PRO A 177 -11.50 21.31 -20.33
C PRO A 177 -10.14 22.00 -20.22
N GLY A 178 -9.14 21.29 -19.71
CA GLY A 178 -7.76 21.79 -19.55
C GLY A 178 -7.48 22.53 -18.23
N ALA A 179 -8.48 22.74 -17.37
CA ALA A 179 -8.24 23.25 -16.02
C ALA A 179 -7.41 22.25 -15.19
N PRO A 180 -6.41 22.70 -14.41
CA PRO A 180 -5.74 21.83 -13.47
C PRO A 180 -6.72 21.40 -12.37
N VAL A 181 -6.78 20.09 -12.13
CA VAL A 181 -7.58 19.50 -11.06
C VAL A 181 -6.61 18.90 -10.05
N PRO A 182 -6.73 19.23 -8.75
CA PRO A 182 -5.96 18.56 -7.71
C PRO A 182 -6.20 17.06 -7.79
N LEU A 183 -5.10 16.31 -7.79
CA LEU A 183 -5.11 14.87 -7.87
C LEU A 183 -4.76 14.28 -6.51
N ALA A 184 -5.36 13.14 -6.23
CA ALA A 184 -4.96 12.23 -5.18
C ALA A 184 -4.55 10.90 -5.81
N HIS A 185 -3.82 10.09 -5.06
CA HIS A 185 -3.34 8.80 -5.48
C HIS A 185 -3.68 7.77 -4.39
N SER A 186 -4.22 6.62 -4.76
CA SER A 186 -4.31 5.49 -3.84
C SER A 186 -3.66 4.25 -4.43
N PHE A 187 -3.09 3.43 -3.56
CA PHE A 187 -2.54 2.13 -3.90
C PHE A 187 -2.96 1.10 -2.88
N HIS A 188 -3.60 0.04 -3.35
CA HIS A 188 -4.22 -0.98 -2.51
C HIS A 188 -3.55 -2.32 -2.74
N THR A 189 -3.35 -3.04 -1.64
CA THR A 189 -3.05 -4.46 -1.61
C THR A 189 -4.18 -5.17 -0.91
N LEU A 190 -4.77 -6.16 -1.59
CA LEU A 190 -5.85 -6.98 -1.10
C LEU A 190 -5.35 -8.41 -1.04
N VAL A 191 -5.47 -9.08 0.10
CA VAL A 191 -4.99 -10.45 0.33
C VAL A 191 -6.04 -11.28 1.02
N ALA A 192 -6.12 -12.56 0.64
CA ALA A 192 -7.06 -13.52 1.23
C ALA A 192 -6.36 -14.77 1.80
N PRO A 193 -5.73 -14.68 2.98
CA PRO A 193 -5.06 -15.81 3.61
C PRO A 193 -6.02 -16.64 4.47
N SER A 194 -6.07 -17.95 4.22
CA SER A 194 -6.66 -18.95 5.15
C SER A 194 -8.02 -18.58 5.74
N GLY A 195 -8.99 -18.25 4.89
CA GLY A 195 -10.35 -17.91 5.34
C GLY A 195 -10.49 -16.52 5.98
N ASN A 196 -9.53 -15.64 5.75
CA ASN A 196 -9.56 -14.24 6.15
C ASN A 196 -9.30 -13.35 4.93
N PHE A 197 -9.71 -12.09 5.05
CA PHE A 197 -9.43 -11.01 4.12
C PHE A 197 -8.66 -9.91 4.84
N LEU A 198 -7.65 -9.35 4.17
CA LEU A 198 -6.91 -8.19 4.64
C LEU A 198 -6.76 -7.22 3.47
N GLY A 199 -7.27 -6.01 3.65
CA GLY A 199 -7.11 -4.88 2.75
C GLY A 199 -6.18 -3.84 3.37
N ILE A 200 -5.21 -3.40 2.58
CA ILE A 200 -4.25 -2.36 2.98
C ILE A 200 -4.20 -1.32 1.87
N ALA A 201 -4.26 -0.05 2.22
CA ALA A 201 -4.22 1.04 1.26
C ALA A 201 -3.26 2.15 1.69
N ALA A 202 -2.34 2.51 0.82
CA ALA A 202 -1.61 3.77 0.89
C ALA A 202 -2.44 4.83 0.16
N LEU A 203 -2.75 5.92 0.85
CA LEU A 203 -3.45 7.07 0.31
C LEU A 203 -2.51 8.27 0.28
N ASN A 204 -2.55 9.02 -0.81
CA ASN A 204 -1.94 10.33 -0.95
C ASN A 204 -3.05 11.31 -1.35
N ASP A 205 -3.47 12.16 -0.43
CA ASP A 205 -4.55 13.13 -0.69
C ASP A 205 -4.08 14.34 -1.52
N GLU A 206 -2.78 14.50 -1.80
CA GLU A 206 -2.27 15.61 -2.60
C GLU A 206 -1.02 15.23 -3.40
N ILE A 207 -1.07 15.34 -4.73
CA ILE A 207 0.12 15.21 -5.56
C ILE A 207 0.80 16.58 -5.67
N ASP A 208 2.08 16.66 -5.27
CA ASP A 208 2.90 17.86 -5.43
C ASP A 208 2.93 18.28 -6.91
N VAL A 209 2.53 19.52 -7.19
CA VAL A 209 2.39 20.08 -8.54
C VAL A 209 3.70 20.16 -9.31
N ASN A 210 4.83 20.23 -8.62
CA ASN A 210 6.16 20.29 -9.21
C ASN A 210 6.75 18.90 -9.45
N LEU A 211 6.17 17.85 -8.85
CA LEU A 211 6.70 16.49 -8.92
C LEU A 211 6.94 16.02 -10.34
N GLN A 212 5.95 16.18 -11.21
CA GLN A 212 6.07 15.78 -12.61
C GLN A 212 7.17 16.54 -13.33
N GLN A 213 7.29 17.86 -13.10
CA GLN A 213 8.34 18.67 -13.71
C GLN A 213 9.73 18.24 -13.21
N CYS A 214 9.89 18.07 -11.90
CA CYS A 214 11.16 17.68 -11.28
C CYS A 214 11.64 16.30 -11.74
N ILE A 215 10.74 15.32 -11.85
CA ILE A 215 11.06 13.97 -12.34
C ILE A 215 11.40 13.99 -13.85
N THR A 216 10.52 14.54 -14.68
CA THR A 216 10.64 14.42 -16.15
C THR A 216 11.81 15.21 -16.71
N GLN A 217 12.12 16.37 -16.13
CA GLN A 217 13.24 17.22 -16.55
C GLN A 217 14.53 16.93 -15.78
N GLN A 218 14.51 15.95 -14.85
CA GLN A 218 15.66 15.59 -14.00
C GLN A 218 16.27 16.82 -13.29
N LEU A 219 15.42 17.75 -12.85
CA LEU A 219 15.87 18.99 -12.23
C LEU A 219 16.42 18.70 -10.84
N SER A 220 17.71 18.93 -10.67
CA SER A 220 18.36 18.94 -9.36
C SER A 220 18.54 20.38 -8.90
N GLY A 221 17.78 20.78 -7.88
CA GLY A 221 17.85 22.13 -7.34
C GLY A 221 16.93 22.32 -6.13
N PRO A 222 17.09 23.41 -5.36
CA PRO A 222 16.29 23.68 -4.16
C PRO A 222 14.78 23.66 -4.42
N GLN A 223 14.34 24.06 -5.61
CA GLN A 223 12.95 24.07 -6.03
C GLN A 223 12.31 22.67 -6.11
N CYS A 224 13.11 21.60 -6.26
CA CYS A 224 12.62 20.22 -6.32
C CYS A 224 12.79 19.46 -5.01
N SER A 225 13.40 20.07 -3.99
CA SER A 225 13.64 19.41 -2.70
C SER A 225 12.34 18.92 -2.05
N GLY A 226 11.32 19.77 -1.98
CA GLY A 226 9.99 19.41 -1.46
C GLY A 226 9.34 18.26 -2.25
N ALA A 227 9.38 18.32 -3.57
CA ALA A 227 8.82 17.28 -4.43
C ALA A 227 9.52 15.92 -4.25
N TYR A 228 10.85 15.91 -4.08
CA TYR A 228 11.58 14.67 -3.79
C TYR A 228 11.30 14.16 -2.38
N THR A 229 11.23 15.03 -1.37
CA THR A 229 10.81 14.63 -0.01
C THR A 229 9.42 14.00 -0.02
N HIS A 230 8.47 14.63 -0.72
CA HIS A 230 7.12 14.10 -0.95
C HIS A 230 7.15 12.73 -1.62
N LEU A 231 7.94 12.57 -2.69
CA LEU A 231 8.07 11.30 -3.42
C LEU A 231 8.68 10.19 -2.57
N HIS A 232 9.73 10.48 -1.81
CA HIS A 232 10.38 9.52 -0.93
C HIS A 232 9.41 9.02 0.15
N GLU A 233 8.70 9.95 0.77
CA GLU A 233 7.71 9.59 1.78
C GLU A 233 6.57 8.76 1.17
N TRP A 234 5.98 9.20 0.06
CA TRP A 234 4.96 8.43 -0.66
C TRP A 234 5.44 7.02 -1.02
N THR A 235 6.69 6.90 -1.48
CA THR A 235 7.27 5.61 -1.86
C THR A 235 7.33 4.66 -0.69
N ARG A 236 7.64 5.12 0.53
CA ARG A 236 7.65 4.27 1.72
C ARG A 236 6.26 3.72 2.02
N PHE A 237 5.20 4.52 1.90
CA PHE A 237 3.81 4.06 2.06
C PHE A 237 3.41 3.04 0.98
N VAL A 238 3.79 3.29 -0.28
CA VAL A 238 3.56 2.36 -1.40
C VAL A 238 4.30 1.04 -1.17
N LEU A 239 5.57 1.09 -0.78
CA LEU A 239 6.37 -0.09 -0.46
C LEU A 239 5.79 -0.85 0.72
N ALA A 240 5.37 -0.16 1.79
CA ALA A 240 4.72 -0.81 2.93
C ALA A 240 3.46 -1.58 2.49
N THR A 241 2.62 -0.97 1.65
CA THR A 241 1.42 -1.62 1.11
C THR A 241 1.78 -2.82 0.20
N GLN A 242 2.80 -2.68 -0.64
CA GLN A 242 3.30 -3.76 -1.50
C GLN A 242 3.88 -4.92 -0.68
N LEU A 243 4.66 -4.62 0.37
CA LEU A 243 5.36 -5.60 1.20
C LEU A 243 4.40 -6.39 2.10
N SER A 244 3.20 -5.87 2.35
CA SER A 244 2.19 -6.51 3.18
C SER A 244 1.52 -7.75 2.55
N THR A 245 1.86 -8.08 1.29
CA THR A 245 1.51 -9.40 0.73
C THR A 245 2.48 -10.51 1.13
N PHE A 246 3.61 -10.17 1.76
CA PHE A 246 4.69 -11.11 2.00
C PHE A 246 4.61 -11.71 3.41
N PRO A 247 4.91 -13.01 3.56
CA PRO A 247 5.09 -13.57 4.89
C PRO A 247 6.28 -12.87 5.56
N ALA A 248 6.05 -12.30 6.75
CA ALA A 248 7.15 -11.83 7.59
C ALA A 248 7.83 -13.07 8.16
N LEU A 249 8.97 -13.44 7.56
CA LEU A 249 9.84 -14.51 8.06
C LEU A 249 10.48 -14.12 9.40
#